data_AF-A0A0F9V9T6-F1
#
_entry.id   AF-A0A0F9V9T6-F1
#
_cell.length_a   1.000
_cell.length_b   1.000
_cell.length_c   1.000
_cell.angle_alpha   90.00
_cell.angle_beta   90.00
_cell.angle_gamma   90.00
#
_symmetry.space_group_name_H-M   'P 1'
#
loop_
_entity.id
_entity.type
_entity.pdbx_description
1 polymer ?
#
loop_
_entity_poly.entity_id
_entity_poly.type
_entity_poly.pdbx_seq_one_letter_code
_entity_poly.pdbx_strand_id
1 'polypeptide(L)'
;MSLFRAGLLAASFALVACRAIAGFSDPMTFFYAVNGGNCANCSWIVGEGVIGPDTHEEFLAFLSREDLGDARGLRIHLNSPGGDLIGGVRLGLAFRQQLINTAVSSALVTDIYDSGIRLVGASAEAECSSACVFAFAGGVNRYASESTSSADVGFQSLGRLGVHQFYDPSTLIDPSAATLNAQDRISDQRIIAVLIGYLSEMGVSAELLQLAAATDPRDMHYLSDVELRRVRIDTVTEQEVSLTGYKNGVAVAEIRYTRGEGDYRLELYCSDTSLHMIASIDWAGRYDIDAHQRWSLLDGVSLKDGAPVELVSESFAERSDGGTTGRFRFRFQDSIRDLVQRDKFFFEDWSSRYANDIASSLSFILPEEFDGIHVLPRTCL
;
A
#
# COMPACT_ATOMS: atom_id res chain seq x y z
N MET A 1 42.30 -40.36 50.97
CA MET A 1 43.09 -39.71 49.91
C MET A 1 42.26 -39.74 48.63
N SER A 2 41.77 -38.57 48.26
CA SER A 2 40.98 -38.28 47.06
C SER A 2 41.80 -38.54 45.80
N LEU A 3 41.15 -38.90 44.69
CA LEU A 3 41.46 -38.46 43.33
C LEU A 3 40.34 -38.94 42.38
N PHE A 4 39.29 -38.12 42.28
CA PHE A 4 38.26 -38.23 41.25
C PHE A 4 38.81 -37.70 39.91
N ARG A 5 38.63 -38.50 38.85
CA ARG A 5 38.87 -38.12 37.45
C ARG A 5 37.83 -37.09 37.00
N ALA A 6 38.26 -35.95 36.49
CA ALA A 6 37.42 -35.05 35.70
C ALA A 6 37.95 -35.04 34.26
N GLY A 7 37.22 -35.69 33.35
CA GLY A 7 37.40 -35.54 31.91
C GLY A 7 36.63 -34.32 31.44
N LEU A 8 37.31 -33.31 30.92
CA LEU A 8 36.68 -32.21 30.19
C LEU A 8 36.24 -32.73 28.81
N LEU A 9 34.94 -32.91 28.64
CA LEU A 9 34.31 -32.97 27.32
C LEU A 9 34.07 -31.51 26.89
N ALA A 10 34.90 -31.03 25.97
CA ALA A 10 34.65 -29.77 25.29
C ALA A 10 33.43 -29.95 24.37
N ALA A 11 32.29 -29.38 24.75
CA ALA A 11 31.12 -29.29 23.90
C ALA A 11 31.42 -28.26 22.80
N SER A 12 31.68 -28.72 21.59
CA SER A 12 31.76 -27.87 20.40
C SER A 12 30.35 -27.34 20.11
N PHE A 13 30.12 -26.06 20.42
CA PHE A 13 29.00 -25.30 19.88
C PHE A 13 29.23 -25.15 18.37
N ALA A 14 28.62 -26.03 17.58
CA ALA A 14 28.48 -25.80 16.16
C ALA A 14 27.44 -24.69 15.97
N LEU A 15 27.90 -23.47 15.71
CA LEU A 15 27.09 -22.39 15.16
C LEU A 15 26.57 -22.85 13.80
N VAL A 16 25.32 -23.34 13.77
CA VAL A 16 24.60 -23.57 12.52
C VAL A 16 24.14 -22.21 12.04
N ALA A 17 24.83 -21.67 11.03
CA ALA A 17 24.38 -20.50 10.31
C ALA A 17 23.07 -20.83 9.59
N CYS A 18 21.97 -20.33 10.13
CA CYS A 18 20.73 -20.22 9.36
C CYS A 18 21.03 -19.32 8.16
N ARG A 19 20.70 -19.76 6.94
CA ARG A 19 20.73 -18.87 5.78
C ARG A 19 19.59 -17.87 5.96
N ALA A 20 19.89 -16.78 6.66
CA ALA A 20 19.11 -15.56 6.60
C ALA A 20 19.04 -15.16 5.11
N ILE A 21 17.83 -14.92 4.62
CA ILE A 21 17.66 -14.12 3.41
C ILE A 21 18.33 -12.78 3.74
N ALA A 22 19.39 -12.47 3.00
CA ALA A 22 20.27 -11.35 3.31
C ALA A 22 19.49 -10.03 3.35
N GLY A 23 19.63 -9.26 4.43
CA GLY A 23 19.16 -7.88 4.49
C GLY A 23 19.16 -7.25 5.88
N PHE A 24 18.49 -7.88 6.86
CA PHE A 24 18.23 -7.25 8.16
C PHE A 24 18.61 -8.15 9.34
N SER A 25 19.70 -7.80 10.03
CA SER A 25 20.05 -8.34 11.36
C SER A 25 19.72 -7.38 12.50
N ASP A 26 19.45 -6.12 12.15
CA ASP A 26 19.44 -5.03 13.10
C ASP A 26 18.01 -4.68 13.54
N PRO A 27 17.81 -4.24 14.80
CA PRO A 27 16.52 -3.75 15.26
C PRO A 27 15.98 -2.64 14.36
N MET A 28 14.65 -2.55 14.28
CA MET A 28 13.99 -1.50 13.52
C MET A 28 14.42 -0.11 14.01
N THR A 29 14.79 0.76 13.07
CA THR A 29 15.15 2.15 13.35
C THR A 29 14.25 3.11 12.62
N PHE A 30 14.09 4.31 13.19
CA PHE A 30 13.28 5.38 12.64
C PHE A 30 14.11 6.61 12.36
N PHE A 31 13.96 7.18 11.16
CA PHE A 31 14.59 8.45 10.80
C PHE A 31 13.75 9.22 9.79
N TYR A 32 13.93 10.54 9.75
CA TYR A 32 13.29 11.41 8.77
C TYR A 32 14.08 11.43 7.46
N ALA A 33 13.38 11.28 6.34
CA ALA A 33 13.95 11.21 5.00
C ALA A 33 13.28 12.20 4.04
N VAL A 34 14.03 12.63 3.03
CA VAL A 34 13.53 13.44 1.90
C VAL A 34 14.09 12.92 0.58
N ASN A 35 13.38 13.11 -0.53
CA ASN A 35 13.93 12.85 -1.88
C ASN A 35 14.57 14.10 -2.53
N GLY A 36 14.61 15.24 -1.82
CA GLY A 36 15.14 16.52 -2.32
C GLY A 36 14.19 17.28 -3.26
N GLY A 37 13.01 16.76 -3.54
CA GLY A 37 11.97 17.42 -4.32
C GLY A 37 11.14 18.42 -3.50
N ASN A 38 10.60 19.42 -4.19
CA ASN A 38 9.60 20.33 -3.62
C ASN A 38 8.19 19.78 -3.87
N CYS A 39 7.72 18.88 -2.99
CA CYS A 39 6.36 18.34 -3.03
C CYS A 39 5.87 17.94 -1.62
N ALA A 40 4.55 17.87 -1.41
CA ALA A 40 3.96 17.56 -0.10
C ALA A 40 4.35 16.17 0.43
N ASN A 41 4.57 15.21 -0.49
CA ASN A 41 4.91 13.83 -0.16
C ASN A 41 6.42 13.53 -0.30
N CYS A 42 7.25 14.54 -0.49
CA CYS A 42 8.69 14.40 -0.73
C CYS A 42 9.51 14.18 0.55
N SER A 43 8.82 14.12 1.70
CA SER A 43 9.40 13.82 3.01
C SER A 43 8.55 12.82 3.76
N TRP A 44 9.19 11.88 4.45
CA TRP A 44 8.53 10.80 5.17
C TRP A 44 9.42 10.26 6.29
N ILE A 45 8.82 9.46 7.17
CA ILE A 45 9.55 8.68 8.18
C ILE A 45 9.92 7.34 7.53
N VAL A 46 11.16 6.90 7.70
CA VAL A 46 11.57 5.53 7.34
C VAL A 46 11.52 4.67 8.59
N GLY A 47 10.91 3.50 8.50
CA GLY A 47 10.96 2.44 9.50
C GLY A 47 11.58 1.18 8.91
N GLU A 48 12.84 0.91 9.25
CA GLU A 48 13.62 -0.15 8.59
C GLU A 48 14.34 -1.04 9.62
N GLY A 49 14.23 -2.37 9.45
CA GLY A 49 14.85 -3.38 10.32
C GLY A 49 13.86 -4.36 10.95
N VAL A 50 14.33 -5.14 11.92
CA VAL A 50 13.56 -6.20 12.59
C VAL A 50 12.67 -5.61 13.69
N ILE A 51 11.38 -5.95 13.69
CA ILE A 51 10.42 -5.51 14.70
C ILE A 51 10.66 -6.29 16.00
N GLY A 52 10.93 -5.56 17.09
CA GLY A 52 10.99 -6.10 18.44
C GLY A 52 9.68 -5.85 19.22
N PRO A 53 9.57 -6.41 20.44
CA PRO A 53 8.39 -6.20 21.31
C PRO A 53 8.12 -4.72 21.64
N ASP A 54 9.17 -3.91 21.72
CA ASP A 54 9.15 -2.53 22.19
C ASP A 54 9.39 -1.50 21.06
N THR A 55 9.43 -1.93 19.80
CA THR A 55 9.63 -1.04 18.63
C THR A 55 8.58 0.08 18.54
N HIS A 56 7.37 -0.15 19.06
CA HIS A 56 6.33 0.88 19.17
C HIS A 56 6.73 2.02 20.13
N GLU A 57 7.46 1.74 21.21
CA GLU A 57 7.98 2.76 22.13
C GLU A 57 9.11 3.54 21.47
N GLU A 58 9.98 2.86 20.72
CA GLU A 58 11.06 3.51 19.95
C GLU A 58 10.49 4.46 18.88
N PHE A 59 9.39 4.07 18.22
CA PHE A 59 8.67 4.93 17.29
C PHE A 59 8.10 6.18 17.97
N LEU A 60 7.43 6.04 19.12
CA LEU A 60 6.88 7.16 19.87
C LEU A 60 8.00 8.08 20.41
N ALA A 61 9.12 7.51 20.85
CA ALA A 61 10.29 8.25 21.27
C ALA A 61 10.93 9.02 20.10
N PHE A 62 10.96 8.43 18.89
CA PHE A 62 11.36 9.11 17.67
C PHE A 62 10.46 10.33 17.39
N LEU A 63 9.13 10.15 17.40
CA LEU A 63 8.20 11.27 17.17
C LEU A 63 8.40 12.39 18.19
N SER A 64 8.60 12.04 19.46
CA SER A 64 8.86 13.05 20.51
C SER A 64 10.19 13.77 20.31
N ARG A 65 11.24 13.09 19.84
CA ARG A 65 12.57 13.67 19.64
C ARG A 65 12.61 14.60 18.43
N GLU A 66 11.84 14.30 17.39
CA GLU A 66 11.73 15.12 16.18
C GLU A 66 10.63 16.20 16.27
N ASP A 67 9.96 16.35 17.42
CA ASP A 67 8.84 17.28 17.62
C ASP A 67 7.65 17.03 16.66
N LEU A 68 7.38 15.75 16.38
CA LEU A 68 6.34 15.29 15.45
C LEU A 68 5.10 14.69 16.14
N GLY A 69 5.03 14.71 17.47
CA GLY A 69 3.93 14.07 18.23
C GLY A 69 2.53 14.66 17.96
N ASP A 70 2.46 15.94 17.63
CA ASP A 70 1.20 16.63 17.29
C ASP A 70 0.95 16.70 15.77
N ALA A 71 1.93 16.30 14.96
CA ALA A 71 1.76 16.27 13.52
C ALA A 71 0.76 15.17 13.11
N ARG A 72 0.04 15.42 12.02
CA ARG A 72 -1.00 14.54 11.48
C ARG A 72 -0.74 14.28 10.00
N GLY A 73 -1.19 13.13 9.51
CA GLY A 73 -0.98 12.74 8.12
C GLY A 73 0.47 12.38 7.79
N LEU A 74 1.34 12.24 8.80
CA LEU A 74 2.71 11.77 8.63
C LEU A 74 2.69 10.43 7.90
N ARG A 75 3.64 10.24 6.99
CA ARG A 75 3.82 8.98 6.26
C ARG A 75 5.03 8.24 6.79
N ILE A 76 4.88 6.94 7.01
CA ILE A 76 5.97 6.01 7.28
C ILE A 76 6.15 5.02 6.12
N HIS A 77 7.38 4.85 5.68
CA HIS A 77 7.77 3.86 4.68
C HIS A 77 8.47 2.70 5.40
N LEU A 78 7.87 1.51 5.30
CA LEU A 78 8.31 0.31 5.99
C LEU A 78 9.15 -0.56 5.06
N ASN A 79 10.29 -1.02 5.57
CA ASN A 79 11.12 -2.06 4.96
C ASN A 79 11.59 -3.02 6.06
N SER A 80 10.91 -4.15 6.22
CA SER A 80 11.12 -5.03 7.36
C SER A 80 10.79 -6.50 7.03
N PRO A 81 11.65 -7.45 7.45
CA PRO A 81 11.36 -8.88 7.33
C PRO A 81 10.29 -9.34 8.35
N GLY A 82 9.82 -8.47 9.24
CA GLY A 82 8.99 -8.81 10.38
C GLY A 82 9.81 -8.91 11.67
N GLY A 83 9.46 -9.87 12.52
CA GLY A 83 10.04 -10.03 13.86
C GLY A 83 8.98 -10.46 14.87
N ASP A 84 8.92 -9.77 16.01
CA ASP A 84 7.93 -10.05 17.06
C ASP A 84 6.51 -9.73 16.58
N LEU A 85 5.65 -10.75 16.55
CA LEU A 85 4.29 -10.65 16.05
C LEU A 85 3.45 -9.63 16.84
N ILE A 86 3.54 -9.65 18.17
CA ILE A 86 2.78 -8.75 19.03
C ILE A 86 3.38 -7.34 18.99
N GLY A 87 4.70 -7.22 18.85
CA GLY A 87 5.41 -5.97 18.57
C GLY A 87 4.91 -5.32 17.28
N GLY A 88 4.70 -6.10 16.22
CA GLY A 88 4.11 -5.62 14.97
C GLY A 88 2.68 -5.09 15.16
N VAL A 89 1.83 -5.81 15.90
CA VAL A 89 0.47 -5.35 16.24
C VAL A 89 0.52 -4.07 17.08
N ARG A 90 1.37 -3.98 18.10
CA ARG A 90 1.52 -2.78 18.93
C ARG A 90 2.03 -1.58 18.14
N LEU A 91 2.96 -1.80 17.22
CA LEU A 91 3.47 -0.77 16.32
C LEU A 91 2.36 -0.26 15.40
N GLY A 92 1.54 -1.15 14.83
CA GLY A 92 0.39 -0.78 14.04
C GLY A 92 -0.68 -0.01 14.83
N LEU A 93 -0.95 -0.40 16.08
CA LEU A 93 -1.82 0.37 16.98
C LEU A 93 -1.26 1.78 17.26
N ALA A 94 0.06 1.90 17.44
CA ALA A 94 0.71 3.20 17.60
C ALA A 94 0.57 4.07 16.33
N PHE A 95 0.73 3.48 15.14
CA PHE A 95 0.48 4.17 13.86
C PHE A 95 -0.96 4.65 13.75
N ARG A 96 -1.94 3.80 14.09
CA ARG A 96 -3.36 4.16 14.07
C ARG A 96 -3.65 5.34 14.99
N GLN A 97 -3.15 5.29 16.23
CA GLN A 97 -3.37 6.34 17.23
C GLN A 97 -2.76 7.68 16.81
N GLN A 98 -1.61 7.65 16.12
CA GLN A 98 -0.91 8.84 15.61
C GLN A 98 -1.40 9.27 14.22
N LEU A 99 -2.45 8.63 13.68
CA LEU A 99 -3.01 8.88 12.34
C LEU A 99 -1.94 8.84 11.24
N ILE A 100 -1.03 7.87 11.35
CA ILE A 100 0.08 7.66 10.41
C ILE A 100 -0.46 6.96 9.15
N ASN A 101 0.06 7.38 8.00
CA ASN A 101 -0.10 6.70 6.72
C ASN A 101 1.08 5.73 6.48
N THR A 102 0.83 4.54 5.94
CA THR A 102 1.87 3.52 5.75
C THR A 102 2.09 3.20 4.29
N ALA A 103 3.35 3.15 3.87
CA ALA A 103 3.77 2.66 2.57
C ALA A 103 4.84 1.57 2.74
N VAL A 104 5.03 0.72 1.73
CA VAL A 104 6.18 -0.20 1.67
C VAL A 104 7.18 0.36 0.67
N SER A 105 8.35 0.78 1.11
CA SER A 105 9.43 1.17 0.21
C SER A 105 10.78 1.08 0.91
N SER A 106 11.84 0.93 0.13
CA SER A 106 13.21 0.96 0.63
C SER A 106 13.71 2.39 0.71
N ALA A 107 14.68 2.65 1.58
CA ALA A 107 15.34 3.94 1.67
C ALA A 107 16.84 3.80 1.38
N LEU A 108 17.25 4.07 0.15
CA LEU A 108 18.68 4.20 -0.17
C LEU A 108 19.16 5.60 0.18
N VAL A 109 19.79 5.76 1.34
CA VAL A 109 20.39 7.03 1.76
C VAL A 109 21.58 7.36 0.84
N THR A 110 21.44 8.43 0.06
CA THR A 110 22.48 8.90 -0.87
C THR A 110 23.31 10.04 -0.29
N ASP A 111 22.74 10.81 0.63
CA ASP A 111 23.42 11.92 1.31
C ASP A 111 22.77 12.22 2.67
N ILE A 112 23.47 12.97 3.53
CA ILE A 112 22.95 13.45 4.82
C ILE A 112 23.29 14.93 4.93
N TYR A 113 22.26 15.78 5.02
CA TYR A 113 22.44 17.21 5.21
C TYR A 113 23.02 17.53 6.60
N ASP A 114 23.62 18.71 6.75
CA ASP A 114 24.15 19.19 8.05
C ASP A 114 23.08 19.21 9.16
N SER A 115 21.80 19.30 8.79
CA SER A 115 20.65 19.20 9.70
C SER A 115 20.37 17.77 10.22
N GLY A 116 21.05 16.75 9.69
CA GLY A 116 20.80 15.33 9.95
C GLY A 116 19.71 14.70 9.09
N ILE A 117 19.03 15.49 8.25
CA ILE A 117 18.01 15.00 7.30
C ILE A 117 18.68 14.16 6.23
N ARG A 118 18.14 12.97 5.98
CA ARG A 118 18.70 12.02 5.00
C ARG A 118 18.06 12.21 3.64
N LEU A 119 18.89 12.41 2.62
CA LEU A 119 18.48 12.41 1.22
C LEU A 119 18.42 10.96 0.74
N VAL A 120 17.27 10.57 0.20
CA VAL A 120 16.98 9.20 -0.22
C VAL A 120 16.71 9.17 -1.73
N GLY A 121 17.42 8.30 -2.43
CA GLY A 121 17.18 7.96 -3.83
C GLY A 121 16.22 6.79 -3.97
N ALA A 122 15.68 6.61 -5.18
CA ALA A 122 14.85 5.44 -5.50
C ALA A 122 15.69 4.15 -5.43
N SER A 123 15.18 3.12 -4.75
CA SER A 123 15.73 1.77 -4.70
C SER A 123 14.65 0.75 -5.06
N ALA A 124 15.06 -0.39 -5.63
CA ALA A 124 14.20 -1.24 -6.45
C ALA A 124 13.57 -2.44 -5.72
N GLU A 125 13.93 -2.74 -4.47
CA GLU A 125 13.36 -3.89 -3.74
C GLU A 125 13.14 -3.54 -2.28
N ALA A 126 11.88 -3.62 -1.85
CA ALA A 126 11.47 -3.45 -0.47
C ALA A 126 10.41 -4.48 -0.13
N GLU A 127 10.37 -4.87 1.13
CA GLU A 127 9.31 -5.75 1.61
C GLU A 127 8.88 -5.38 3.02
N CYS A 128 7.64 -5.73 3.31
CA CYS A 128 7.09 -5.71 4.64
C CYS A 128 6.44 -7.07 4.88
N SER A 129 7.21 -7.94 5.53
CA SER A 129 6.92 -9.36 5.67
C SER A 129 6.48 -9.71 7.09
N SER A 130 5.67 -10.76 7.24
CA SER A 130 5.32 -11.35 8.53
C SER A 130 4.72 -10.32 9.50
N ALA A 131 5.32 -10.13 10.69
CA ALA A 131 4.90 -9.14 11.68
C ALA A 131 4.78 -7.70 11.13
N CYS A 132 5.57 -7.33 10.11
CA CYS A 132 5.49 -6.00 9.51
C CYS A 132 4.14 -5.75 8.85
N VAL A 133 3.51 -6.76 8.25
CA VAL A 133 2.19 -6.62 7.62
C VAL A 133 1.14 -6.13 8.63
N PHE A 134 1.24 -6.57 9.89
CA PHE A 134 0.36 -6.09 10.95
C PHE A 134 0.67 -4.65 11.35
N ALA A 135 1.94 -4.23 11.38
CA ALA A 135 2.28 -2.83 11.58
C ALA A 135 1.73 -1.95 10.44
N PHE A 136 1.93 -2.37 9.18
CA PHE A 136 1.40 -1.71 7.99
C PHE A 136 -0.13 -1.59 8.03
N ALA A 137 -0.85 -2.64 8.45
CA ALA A 137 -2.32 -2.61 8.56
C ALA A 137 -2.83 -1.50 9.50
N GLY A 138 -2.00 -1.02 10.42
CA GLY A 138 -2.30 0.06 11.36
C GLY A 138 -2.46 1.44 10.72
N GLY A 139 -1.94 1.64 9.49
CA GLY A 139 -1.98 2.92 8.81
C GLY A 139 -3.40 3.38 8.44
N VAL A 140 -3.63 4.70 8.48
CA VAL A 140 -4.90 5.32 8.06
C VAL A 140 -5.10 5.17 6.56
N ASN A 141 -4.15 5.68 5.78
CA ASN A 141 -4.02 5.36 4.37
C ASN A 141 -2.86 4.39 4.17
N ARG A 142 -3.10 3.34 3.39
CA ARG A 142 -2.18 2.20 3.22
C ARG A 142 -1.87 2.02 1.74
N TYR A 143 -0.59 2.19 1.39
CA TYR A 143 -0.06 2.16 0.02
C TYR A 143 0.83 0.93 -0.18
N ALA A 144 0.31 -0.07 -0.90
CA ALA A 144 1.02 -1.32 -1.20
C ALA A 144 0.85 -1.78 -2.66
N SER A 145 -0.18 -1.32 -3.36
CA SER A 145 -0.43 -1.69 -4.76
C SER A 145 0.54 -1.02 -5.72
N GLU A 146 1.03 -1.76 -6.72
CA GLU A 146 1.86 -1.22 -7.81
C GLU A 146 1.13 -0.14 -8.64
N SER A 147 -0.20 -0.07 -8.54
CA SER A 147 -1.02 0.97 -9.18
C SER A 147 -1.02 2.31 -8.45
N THR A 148 -0.39 2.41 -7.27
CA THR A 148 -0.29 3.65 -6.50
C THR A 148 0.58 4.66 -7.26
N SER A 149 0.17 5.94 -7.27
CA SER A 149 1.01 6.99 -7.87
C SER A 149 2.34 7.06 -7.14
N SER A 150 3.45 7.14 -7.88
CA SER A 150 4.75 7.34 -7.25
C SER A 150 4.79 8.64 -6.43
N ALA A 151 4.03 9.67 -6.79
CA ALA A 151 3.98 10.90 -6.00
C ALA A 151 3.27 10.74 -4.65
N ASP A 152 2.36 9.77 -4.52
CA ASP A 152 1.72 9.44 -3.23
C ASP A 152 2.71 8.82 -2.25
N VAL A 153 3.83 8.30 -2.75
CA VAL A 153 4.89 7.64 -1.97
C VAL A 153 6.26 8.28 -2.21
N GLY A 154 6.31 9.60 -2.34
CA GLY A 154 7.59 10.33 -2.37
C GLY A 154 8.51 9.96 -3.53
N PHE A 155 7.93 9.60 -4.68
CA PHE A 155 8.59 9.11 -5.88
C PHE A 155 9.45 7.86 -5.64
N GLN A 156 9.07 7.04 -4.65
CA GLN A 156 9.70 5.75 -4.37
C GLN A 156 8.99 4.62 -5.13
N SER A 157 9.73 3.54 -5.38
CA SER A 157 9.13 2.27 -5.83
C SER A 157 8.44 1.59 -4.65
N LEU A 158 7.22 1.13 -4.84
CA LEU A 158 6.54 0.32 -3.84
C LEU A 158 7.16 -1.07 -3.73
N GLY A 159 7.22 -1.57 -2.50
CA GLY A 159 7.63 -2.92 -2.17
C GLY A 159 6.46 -3.90 -2.10
N ARG A 160 6.70 -5.07 -1.53
CA ARG A 160 5.72 -6.17 -1.45
C ARG A 160 5.30 -6.46 -0.01
N LEU A 161 4.05 -6.85 0.18
CA LEU A 161 3.56 -7.40 1.46
C LEU A 161 3.62 -8.93 1.41
N GLY A 162 4.31 -9.52 2.39
CA GLY A 162 4.49 -10.96 2.49
C GLY A 162 3.90 -11.55 3.76
N VAL A 163 3.14 -12.64 3.66
CA VAL A 163 2.59 -13.37 4.80
C VAL A 163 3.03 -14.83 4.82
N HIS A 164 3.18 -15.38 6.02
CA HIS A 164 3.38 -16.80 6.28
C HIS A 164 2.82 -17.16 7.65
N GLN A 165 2.76 -18.45 7.99
CA GLN A 165 2.30 -18.93 9.29
C GLN A 165 3.14 -18.33 10.42
N PHE A 166 2.50 -17.78 11.46
CA PHE A 166 3.24 -17.52 12.69
C PHE A 166 3.64 -18.85 13.33
N TYR A 167 4.82 -18.87 13.93
CA TYR A 167 5.43 -20.09 14.46
C TYR A 167 6.29 -19.76 15.66
N ASP A 168 6.53 -20.77 16.50
CA ASP A 168 7.60 -20.71 17.49
C ASP A 168 8.90 -21.15 16.80
N PRO A 169 9.96 -20.31 16.78
CA PRO A 169 11.21 -20.67 16.12
C PRO A 169 11.82 -22.01 16.54
N SER A 170 11.56 -22.46 17.77
CA SER A 170 12.01 -23.78 18.25
C SER A 170 11.40 -24.95 17.48
N THR A 171 10.22 -24.78 16.87
CA THR A 171 9.52 -25.84 16.13
C THR A 171 10.11 -26.09 14.74
N LEU A 172 10.90 -25.16 14.21
CA LEU A 172 11.60 -25.36 12.93
C LEU A 172 12.91 -26.17 13.07
N ILE A 173 13.44 -26.29 14.29
CA ILE A 173 14.69 -27.00 14.56
C ILE A 173 14.47 -28.52 14.54
N ASP A 174 13.40 -28.99 15.17
CA ASP A 174 12.93 -30.38 15.11
C ASP A 174 11.40 -30.41 15.00
N PRO A 175 10.86 -30.46 13.77
CA PRO A 175 9.41 -30.51 13.53
C PRO A 175 8.72 -31.75 14.09
N SER A 176 9.48 -32.79 14.45
CA SER A 176 8.95 -34.05 14.99
C SER A 176 8.93 -34.09 16.53
N ALA A 177 9.59 -33.12 17.17
CA ALA A 177 9.57 -32.99 18.62
C ALA A 177 8.17 -32.60 19.12
N ALA A 178 7.75 -33.22 20.23
CA ALA A 178 6.53 -32.81 20.93
C ALA A 178 6.78 -31.50 21.69
N THR A 179 6.79 -30.39 20.96
CA THR A 179 7.10 -29.04 21.48
C THR A 179 5.89 -28.32 22.07
N LEU A 180 4.67 -28.74 21.74
CA LEU A 180 3.44 -28.04 22.15
C LEU A 180 2.67 -28.79 23.24
N ASN A 181 2.39 -28.10 24.34
CA ASN A 181 1.50 -28.54 25.41
C ASN A 181 0.09 -27.89 25.30
N ALA A 182 -0.82 -28.22 26.21
CA ALA A 182 -2.19 -27.69 26.20
C ALA A 182 -2.25 -26.16 26.36
N GLN A 183 -1.35 -25.57 27.15
CA GLN A 183 -1.24 -24.13 27.35
C GLN A 183 -0.78 -23.42 26.09
N ASP A 184 0.15 -24.01 25.33
CA ASP A 184 0.64 -23.42 24.08
C ASP A 184 -0.48 -23.35 23.03
N ARG A 185 -1.25 -24.44 22.89
CA ARG A 185 -2.43 -24.46 22.00
C ARG A 185 -3.50 -23.44 22.40
N ILE A 186 -3.70 -23.20 23.70
CA ILE A 186 -4.62 -22.17 24.20
C ILE A 186 -4.07 -20.77 23.87
N SER A 187 -2.76 -20.57 23.97
CA SER A 187 -2.10 -19.32 23.62
C SER A 187 -2.22 -19.01 22.12
N ASP A 188 -1.99 -19.99 21.25
CA ASP A 188 -2.14 -19.82 19.80
C ASP A 188 -3.57 -19.43 19.41
N GLN A 189 -4.57 -20.07 20.02
CA GLN A 189 -5.98 -19.71 19.81
C GLN A 189 -6.27 -18.27 20.24
N ARG A 190 -5.70 -17.82 21.36
CA ARG A 190 -5.83 -16.44 21.82
C ARG A 190 -5.14 -15.46 20.88
N ILE A 191 -3.95 -15.79 20.40
CA ILE A 191 -3.21 -14.96 19.43
C ILE A 191 -4.05 -14.77 18.18
N ILE A 192 -4.59 -15.85 17.60
CA ILE A 192 -5.47 -15.77 16.42
C ILE A 192 -6.67 -14.84 16.70
N ALA A 193 -7.30 -14.97 17.87
CA ALA A 193 -8.42 -14.09 18.24
C ALA A 193 -8.00 -12.61 18.35
N VAL A 194 -6.82 -12.32 18.91
CA VAL A 194 -6.27 -10.95 18.96
C VAL A 194 -6.00 -10.43 17.55
N LEU A 195 -5.42 -11.24 16.67
CA LEU A 195 -5.14 -10.83 15.29
C LEU A 195 -6.43 -10.55 14.50
N ILE A 196 -7.45 -11.41 14.63
CA ILE A 196 -8.76 -11.18 14.00
C ILE A 196 -9.38 -9.87 14.51
N GLY A 197 -9.35 -9.64 15.82
CA GLY A 197 -9.86 -8.40 16.43
C GLY A 197 -9.12 -7.17 15.91
N TYR A 198 -7.79 -7.22 15.87
CA TYR A 198 -6.95 -6.15 15.33
C TYR A 198 -7.24 -5.87 13.85
N LEU A 199 -7.26 -6.89 12.99
CA LEU A 199 -7.56 -6.71 11.57
C LEU A 199 -8.95 -6.14 11.36
N SER A 200 -9.94 -6.62 12.12
CA SER A 200 -11.30 -6.08 12.08
C SER A 200 -11.35 -4.59 12.46
N GLU A 201 -10.61 -4.18 13.50
CA GLU A 201 -10.52 -2.77 13.91
C GLU A 201 -9.84 -1.90 12.84
N MET A 202 -8.86 -2.47 12.13
CA MET A 202 -8.17 -1.81 11.02
C MET A 202 -8.92 -1.91 9.67
N GLY A 203 -10.11 -2.51 9.63
CA GLY A 203 -10.89 -2.69 8.39
C GLY A 203 -10.31 -3.72 7.40
N VAL A 204 -9.36 -4.55 7.83
CA VAL A 204 -8.74 -5.60 7.02
C VAL A 204 -9.52 -6.92 7.16
N SER A 205 -9.72 -7.63 6.06
CA SER A 205 -10.36 -8.95 6.05
C SER A 205 -9.54 -9.97 6.83
N ALA A 206 -10.22 -10.82 7.61
CA ALA A 206 -9.61 -11.97 8.27
C ALA A 206 -9.04 -13.01 7.28
N GLU A 207 -9.37 -12.91 5.99
CA GLU A 207 -8.76 -13.73 4.94
C GLU A 207 -7.23 -13.55 4.86
N LEU A 208 -6.69 -12.38 5.25
CA LEU A 208 -5.24 -12.20 5.37
C LEU A 208 -4.60 -13.26 6.28
N LEU A 209 -5.27 -13.62 7.38
CA LEU A 209 -4.81 -14.67 8.29
C LEU A 209 -4.96 -16.06 7.69
N GLN A 210 -5.93 -16.27 6.80
CA GLN A 210 -6.09 -17.54 6.09
C GLN A 210 -4.94 -17.74 5.09
N LEU A 211 -4.58 -16.69 4.34
CA LEU A 211 -3.42 -16.69 3.44
C LEU A 211 -2.14 -16.96 4.23
N ALA A 212 -1.94 -16.23 5.33
CA ALA A 212 -0.80 -16.46 6.23
C ALA A 212 -0.77 -17.92 6.74
N ALA A 213 -1.89 -18.43 7.27
CA ALA A 213 -1.98 -19.77 7.83
C ALA A 213 -1.85 -20.89 6.79
N ALA A 214 -2.05 -20.60 5.50
CA ALA A 214 -1.86 -21.58 4.42
C ALA A 214 -0.41 -21.68 3.93
N THR A 215 0.46 -20.76 4.33
CA THR A 215 1.84 -20.65 3.86
C THR A 215 2.83 -21.16 4.90
N ASP A 216 3.67 -22.13 4.55
CA ASP A 216 4.69 -22.70 5.43
C ASP A 216 5.62 -21.61 6.01
N PRO A 217 6.07 -21.70 7.26
CA PRO A 217 6.93 -20.69 7.87
C PRO A 217 8.27 -20.46 7.16
N ARG A 218 8.70 -21.39 6.32
CA ARG A 218 9.94 -21.31 5.53
C ARG A 218 9.72 -20.69 4.15
N ASP A 219 8.46 -20.50 3.76
CA ASP A 219 8.05 -19.89 2.50
C ASP A 219 7.43 -18.50 2.77
N MET A 220 7.16 -17.77 1.70
CA MET A 220 6.50 -16.46 1.77
C MET A 220 5.44 -16.37 0.68
N HIS A 221 4.22 -15.99 1.06
CA HIS A 221 3.17 -15.63 0.12
C HIS A 221 3.13 -14.12 -0.01
N TYR A 222 3.67 -13.61 -1.10
CA TYR A 222 3.57 -12.19 -1.43
C TYR A 222 2.21 -11.91 -2.05
N LEU A 223 1.48 -10.97 -1.46
CA LEU A 223 0.14 -10.61 -1.90
C LEU A 223 0.18 -9.96 -3.29
N SER A 224 -0.64 -10.47 -4.20
CA SER A 224 -0.94 -9.80 -5.47
C SER A 224 -1.85 -8.59 -5.27
N ASP A 225 -1.90 -7.66 -6.24
CA ASP A 225 -2.83 -6.52 -6.21
C ASP A 225 -4.30 -6.93 -6.00
N VAL A 226 -4.70 -8.07 -6.57
CA VAL A 226 -6.06 -8.62 -6.38
C VAL A 226 -6.28 -9.01 -4.92
N GLU A 227 -5.29 -9.65 -4.30
CA GLU A 227 -5.35 -10.03 -2.88
C GLU A 227 -5.27 -8.82 -1.96
N LEU A 228 -4.46 -7.81 -2.28
CA LEU A 228 -4.38 -6.55 -1.52
C LEU A 228 -5.78 -5.90 -1.38
N ARG A 229 -6.54 -5.86 -2.48
CA ARG A 229 -7.94 -5.38 -2.49
C ARG A 229 -8.88 -6.34 -1.78
N ARG A 230 -8.81 -7.64 -2.08
CA ARG A 230 -9.69 -8.67 -1.51
C ARG A 230 -9.60 -8.71 0.01
N VAL A 231 -8.39 -8.56 0.55
CA VAL A 231 -8.17 -8.48 1.99
C VAL A 231 -8.33 -7.07 2.56
N ARG A 232 -8.56 -6.04 1.72
CA ARG A 232 -8.69 -4.63 2.09
C ARG A 232 -7.51 -4.11 2.93
N ILE A 233 -6.29 -4.54 2.60
CA ILE A 233 -5.08 -4.08 3.30
C ILE A 233 -4.47 -2.84 2.64
N ASP A 234 -4.73 -2.62 1.35
CA ASP A 234 -4.46 -1.36 0.66
C ASP A 234 -5.77 -0.55 0.62
N THR A 235 -5.74 0.71 1.08
CA THR A 235 -6.94 1.57 1.12
C THR A 235 -7.03 2.51 -0.08
N VAL A 236 -5.95 2.64 -0.84
CA VAL A 236 -5.84 3.60 -1.95
C VAL A 236 -6.38 2.98 -3.25
N THR A 237 -6.44 1.66 -3.28
CA THR A 237 -7.04 0.86 -4.36
C THR A 237 -8.43 0.32 -4.03
N GLU A 238 -9.00 0.62 -2.86
CA GLU A 238 -10.37 0.23 -2.56
C GLU A 238 -11.32 0.98 -3.49
N GLN A 239 -12.02 0.22 -4.33
CA GLN A 239 -12.88 0.72 -5.40
C GLN A 239 -14.24 0.05 -5.29
N GLU A 240 -15.30 0.85 -5.27
CA GLU A 240 -16.66 0.37 -5.48
C GLU A 240 -16.96 0.43 -6.97
N VAL A 241 -17.17 -0.73 -7.58
CA VAL A 241 -17.53 -0.85 -9.00
C VAL A 241 -18.96 -1.34 -9.10
N SER A 242 -19.80 -0.59 -9.82
CA SER A 242 -21.21 -0.94 -10.01
C SER A 242 -21.65 -0.69 -11.45
N LEU A 243 -22.68 -1.43 -11.88
CA LEU A 243 -23.37 -1.16 -13.13
C LEU A 243 -24.66 -0.41 -12.83
N THR A 244 -24.81 0.79 -13.39
CA THR A 244 -26.01 1.61 -13.24
C THR A 244 -26.67 1.85 -14.58
N GLY A 245 -28.01 1.87 -14.60
CA GLY A 245 -28.79 2.20 -15.79
C GLY A 245 -29.25 3.65 -15.72
N TYR A 246 -28.89 4.46 -16.71
CA TYR A 246 -29.42 5.82 -16.83
C TYR A 246 -30.82 5.81 -17.46
N LYS A 247 -31.61 6.88 -17.21
CA LYS A 247 -33.00 7.01 -17.70
C LYS A 247 -33.14 6.94 -19.22
N ASN A 248 -32.07 7.22 -19.96
CA ASN A 248 -31.99 7.11 -21.42
C ASN A 248 -31.65 5.70 -21.92
N GLY A 249 -31.56 4.70 -21.03
CA GLY A 249 -31.29 3.30 -21.39
C GLY A 249 -29.81 2.97 -21.59
N VAL A 250 -28.90 3.89 -21.27
CA VAL A 250 -27.45 3.65 -21.35
C VAL A 250 -26.99 2.97 -20.06
N ALA A 251 -26.34 1.82 -20.21
CA ALA A 251 -25.62 1.18 -19.11
C ALA A 251 -24.32 1.95 -18.87
N VAL A 252 -24.05 2.28 -17.61
CA VAL A 252 -22.86 3.01 -17.17
C VAL A 252 -22.15 2.15 -16.14
N ALA A 253 -20.88 1.86 -16.37
CA ALA A 253 -20.03 1.31 -15.32
C ALA A 253 -19.55 2.49 -14.47
N GLU A 254 -19.97 2.53 -13.22
CA GLU A 254 -19.57 3.54 -12.25
C GLU A 254 -18.49 2.95 -11.34
N ILE A 255 -17.38 3.66 -11.22
CA ILE A 255 -16.26 3.31 -10.36
C ILE A 255 -16.07 4.46 -9.36
N ARG A 256 -16.12 4.14 -8.07
CA ARG A 256 -15.91 5.11 -6.98
C ARG A 256 -14.74 4.70 -6.13
N TYR A 257 -13.90 5.66 -5.77
CA TYR A 257 -12.80 5.46 -4.84
C TYR A 257 -12.35 6.81 -4.28
N THR A 258 -11.58 6.76 -3.19
CA THR A 258 -10.92 7.93 -2.62
C THR A 258 -9.42 7.78 -2.84
N ARG A 259 -8.77 8.85 -3.31
CA ARG A 259 -7.30 8.88 -3.45
C ARG A 259 -6.78 10.25 -3.03
N GLY A 260 -5.77 10.24 -2.15
CA GLY A 260 -5.25 11.47 -1.55
C GLY A 260 -6.38 12.25 -0.85
N GLU A 261 -6.57 13.50 -1.25
CA GLU A 261 -7.61 14.41 -0.73
C GLU A 261 -8.85 14.49 -1.66
N GLY A 262 -9.00 13.54 -2.60
CA GLY A 262 -10.06 13.55 -3.61
C GLY A 262 -10.96 12.33 -3.56
N ASP A 263 -12.27 12.56 -3.65
CA ASP A 263 -13.26 11.52 -3.93
C ASP A 263 -13.51 11.45 -5.44
N TYR A 264 -13.27 10.28 -6.02
CA TYR A 264 -13.36 10.04 -7.46
C TYR A 264 -14.62 9.26 -7.77
N ARG A 265 -15.35 9.72 -8.79
CA ARG A 265 -16.42 8.98 -9.46
C ARG A 265 -16.16 8.99 -10.95
N LEU A 266 -15.81 7.83 -11.48
CA LEU A 266 -15.59 7.58 -12.90
C LEU A 266 -16.80 6.89 -13.48
N GLU A 267 -17.29 7.37 -14.61
CA GLU A 267 -18.45 6.84 -15.31
C GLU A 267 -18.06 6.47 -16.73
N LEU A 268 -18.00 5.18 -17.04
CA LEU A 268 -17.74 4.66 -18.39
C LEU A 268 -19.05 4.46 -19.14
N TYR A 269 -19.13 5.00 -20.35
CA TYR A 269 -20.32 4.92 -21.19
C TYR A 269 -19.97 4.98 -22.68
N CYS A 270 -20.93 4.60 -23.51
CA CYS A 270 -20.82 4.68 -24.97
C CYS A 270 -21.46 5.95 -25.51
N SER A 271 -20.78 6.59 -26.47
CA SER A 271 -21.33 7.66 -27.32
C SER A 271 -20.65 7.62 -28.68
N ASP A 272 -21.42 7.81 -29.75
CA ASP A 272 -20.90 7.95 -31.12
C ASP A 272 -19.89 6.87 -31.54
N THR A 273 -20.18 5.60 -31.18
CA THR A 273 -19.34 4.40 -31.42
C THR A 273 -18.00 4.33 -30.67
N SER A 274 -17.70 5.31 -29.81
CA SER A 274 -16.54 5.31 -28.93
C SER A 274 -16.90 5.12 -27.46
N LEU A 275 -15.94 4.58 -26.71
CA LEU A 275 -16.01 4.59 -25.25
C LEU A 275 -15.64 5.99 -24.75
N HIS A 276 -16.37 6.44 -23.75
CA HIS A 276 -16.12 7.68 -23.04
C HIS A 276 -16.03 7.43 -21.54
N MET A 277 -15.30 8.31 -20.86
CA MET A 277 -15.28 8.38 -19.41
C MET A 277 -15.67 9.78 -18.97
N ILE A 278 -16.51 9.90 -17.95
CA ILE A 278 -16.60 11.13 -17.17
C ILE A 278 -15.91 10.87 -15.84
N ALA A 279 -14.88 11.65 -15.52
CA ALA A 279 -14.29 11.71 -14.20
C ALA A 279 -14.87 12.91 -13.45
N SER A 280 -15.59 12.65 -12.36
CA SER A 280 -15.95 13.68 -11.37
C SER A 280 -15.04 13.51 -10.16
N ILE A 281 -14.30 14.55 -9.78
CA ILE A 281 -13.37 14.53 -8.66
C ILE A 281 -13.76 15.64 -7.70
N ASP A 282 -14.02 15.27 -6.45
CA ASP A 282 -14.32 16.19 -5.36
C ASP A 282 -13.11 16.31 -4.45
N TRP A 283 -12.35 17.40 -4.57
CA TRP A 283 -11.21 17.68 -3.68
C TRP A 283 -11.67 18.39 -2.41
N ALA A 284 -11.21 17.92 -1.25
CA ALA A 284 -11.55 18.47 0.06
C ALA A 284 -11.08 19.93 0.27
N GLY A 285 -10.09 20.38 -0.52
CA GLY A 285 -9.57 21.74 -0.51
C GLY A 285 -9.74 22.48 -1.83
N ARG A 286 -9.29 23.74 -1.86
CA ARG A 286 -9.30 24.55 -3.08
C ARG A 286 -8.25 24.01 -4.05
N TYR A 287 -8.71 23.46 -5.17
CA TYR A 287 -7.84 22.98 -6.23
C TYR A 287 -7.24 24.16 -7.02
N ASP A 288 -5.95 24.12 -7.35
CA ASP A 288 -5.28 25.18 -8.10
C ASP A 288 -5.56 25.04 -9.61
N ILE A 289 -6.71 25.58 -10.02
CA ILE A 289 -7.18 25.56 -11.42
C ILE A 289 -6.22 26.32 -12.34
N ASP A 290 -5.62 27.42 -11.85
CA ASP A 290 -4.68 28.22 -12.66
C ASP A 290 -3.40 27.45 -12.96
N ALA A 291 -2.87 26.71 -11.97
CA ALA A 291 -1.73 25.81 -12.21
C ALA A 291 -2.09 24.64 -13.11
N HIS A 292 -3.29 24.06 -12.95
CA HIS A 292 -3.79 22.97 -13.79
C HIS A 292 -3.76 23.35 -15.28
N GLN A 293 -4.37 24.49 -15.61
CA GLN A 293 -4.45 24.97 -16.99
C GLN A 293 -3.08 25.40 -17.52
N ARG A 294 -2.27 26.06 -16.70
CA ARG A 294 -0.92 26.51 -17.11
C ARG A 294 0.00 25.35 -17.43
N TRP A 295 -0.18 24.21 -16.77
CA TRP A 295 0.64 23.02 -16.96
C TRP A 295 -0.01 21.98 -17.88
N SER A 296 -1.15 22.29 -18.50
CA SER A 296 -1.85 21.36 -19.41
C SER A 296 -2.06 19.98 -18.77
N LEU A 297 -2.42 19.97 -17.49
CA LEU A 297 -2.64 18.73 -16.77
C LEU A 297 -3.81 17.97 -17.43
N LEU A 298 -3.63 16.68 -17.69
CA LEU A 298 -4.60 15.79 -18.35
C LEU A 298 -4.79 15.99 -19.87
N ASP A 299 -4.03 16.87 -20.53
CA ASP A 299 -4.07 17.01 -22.00
C ASP A 299 -3.38 15.85 -22.73
N GLY A 300 -2.36 15.24 -22.11
CA GLY A 300 -1.47 14.24 -22.71
C GLY A 300 -1.76 12.81 -22.28
N VAL A 301 -2.98 12.51 -21.82
CA VAL A 301 -3.30 11.25 -21.16
C VAL A 301 -3.28 10.08 -22.15
N SER A 302 -2.69 8.99 -21.69
CA SER A 302 -2.74 7.69 -22.35
C SER A 302 -2.94 6.58 -21.33
N LEU A 303 -3.33 5.40 -21.78
CA LEU A 303 -3.19 4.19 -20.99
C LEU A 303 -1.74 3.71 -21.04
N LYS A 304 -1.31 2.97 -20.02
CA LYS A 304 0.04 2.44 -19.86
C LYS A 304 0.51 1.53 -21.02
N ASP A 305 -0.41 0.95 -21.77
CA ASP A 305 -0.13 0.19 -22.99
C ASP A 305 0.05 1.06 -24.26
N GLY A 306 -0.01 2.38 -24.10
CA GLY A 306 0.17 3.38 -25.14
C GLY A 306 -1.12 3.85 -25.81
N ALA A 307 -2.29 3.33 -25.40
CA ALA A 307 -3.57 3.73 -26.00
C ALA A 307 -3.92 5.20 -25.66
N PRO A 308 -4.15 6.07 -26.65
CA PRO A 308 -4.41 7.48 -26.39
C PRO A 308 -5.82 7.71 -25.82
N VAL A 309 -5.90 8.63 -24.85
CA VAL A 309 -7.16 9.06 -24.22
C VAL A 309 -7.27 10.57 -24.36
N GLU A 310 -8.22 11.03 -25.16
CA GLU A 310 -8.39 12.45 -25.44
C GLU A 310 -9.24 13.12 -24.36
N LEU A 311 -8.76 14.22 -23.77
CA LEU A 311 -9.57 15.12 -22.97
C LEU A 311 -10.49 15.94 -23.90
N VAL A 312 -11.78 15.63 -23.87
CA VAL A 312 -12.82 16.27 -24.70
C VAL A 312 -13.28 17.59 -24.10
N SER A 313 -13.43 17.63 -22.77
CA SER A 313 -13.86 18.83 -22.06
C SER A 313 -13.52 18.72 -20.58
N GLU A 314 -13.24 19.87 -19.98
CA GLU A 314 -13.07 20.02 -18.54
C GLU A 314 -13.96 21.16 -18.00
N SER A 315 -14.31 21.07 -16.72
CA SER A 315 -15.03 22.12 -16.01
C SER A 315 -14.79 22.01 -14.51
N PHE A 316 -14.82 23.15 -13.82
CA PHE A 316 -14.59 23.24 -12.39
C PHE A 316 -15.74 23.99 -11.72
N ALA A 317 -16.12 23.54 -10.54
CA ALA A 317 -17.13 24.17 -9.71
C ALA A 317 -16.66 24.27 -8.26
N GLU A 318 -16.89 25.41 -7.62
CA GLU A 318 -16.66 25.57 -6.19
C GLU A 318 -17.77 24.86 -5.41
N ARG A 319 -17.39 24.15 -4.35
CA ARG A 319 -18.31 23.42 -3.49
C ARG A 319 -18.69 24.26 -2.27
N SER A 320 -19.85 23.99 -1.69
CA SER A 320 -20.35 24.69 -0.50
C SER A 320 -19.50 24.50 0.75
N ASP A 321 -18.68 23.44 0.80
CA ASP A 321 -17.74 23.13 1.88
C ASP A 321 -16.36 23.78 1.70
N GLY A 322 -16.17 24.59 0.64
CA GLY A 322 -14.89 25.23 0.30
C GLY A 322 -13.96 24.37 -0.56
N GLY A 323 -14.39 23.15 -0.92
CA GLY A 323 -13.69 22.29 -1.85
C GLY A 323 -13.89 22.69 -3.32
N THR A 324 -13.30 21.92 -4.23
CA THR A 324 -13.50 22.08 -5.68
C THR A 324 -13.94 20.76 -6.28
N THR A 325 -14.94 20.81 -7.17
CA THR A 325 -15.33 19.69 -8.03
C THR A 325 -14.77 19.91 -9.42
N GLY A 326 -13.93 19.00 -9.89
CA GLY A 326 -13.51 18.91 -11.29
C GLY A 326 -14.36 17.89 -12.04
N ARG A 327 -14.80 18.22 -13.25
CA ARG A 327 -15.51 17.28 -14.13
C ARG A 327 -14.83 17.25 -15.50
N PHE A 328 -14.26 16.10 -15.82
CA PHE A 328 -13.49 15.86 -17.04
C PHE A 328 -14.20 14.82 -17.89
N ARG A 329 -14.28 15.05 -19.20
CA ARG A 329 -14.80 14.09 -20.16
C ARG A 329 -13.66 13.63 -21.04
N PHE A 330 -13.46 12.33 -21.07
CA PHE A 330 -12.47 11.68 -21.92
C PHE A 330 -13.14 10.86 -23.03
N ARG A 331 -12.43 10.74 -24.15
CA ARG A 331 -12.76 9.83 -25.26
C ARG A 331 -11.59 8.87 -25.46
N PHE A 332 -11.86 7.58 -25.36
CA PHE A 332 -10.85 6.56 -25.69
C PHE A 332 -10.77 6.43 -27.21
N GLN A 333 -9.55 6.39 -27.73
CA GLN A 333 -9.31 6.29 -29.19
C GLN A 333 -9.22 4.83 -29.68
N ASP A 334 -9.03 3.89 -28.76
CA ASP A 334 -8.99 2.46 -29.07
C ASP A 334 -10.36 1.91 -29.49
N SER A 335 -10.33 0.76 -30.17
CA SER A 335 -11.56 0.07 -30.52
C SER A 335 -12.30 -0.39 -29.25
N ILE A 336 -13.63 -0.27 -29.25
CA ILE A 336 -14.49 -0.75 -28.15
C ILE A 336 -14.22 -2.23 -27.84
N ARG A 337 -13.85 -3.02 -28.86
CA ARG A 337 -13.56 -4.46 -28.73
C ARG A 337 -12.32 -4.72 -27.88
N ASP A 338 -11.29 -3.88 -28.01
CA ASP A 338 -10.05 -4.02 -27.24
C ASP A 338 -10.27 -3.52 -25.82
N LEU A 339 -10.95 -2.38 -25.67
CA LEU A 339 -11.29 -1.80 -24.38
C LEU A 339 -12.15 -2.73 -23.51
N VAL A 340 -13.03 -3.53 -24.11
CA VAL A 340 -13.95 -4.37 -23.32
C VAL A 340 -13.35 -5.66 -22.79
N GLN A 341 -12.14 -6.01 -23.24
CA GLN A 341 -11.39 -7.14 -22.71
C GLN A 341 -10.45 -6.71 -21.57
N ARG A 342 -10.39 -5.40 -21.27
CA ARG A 342 -9.52 -4.85 -20.24
C ARG A 342 -10.24 -4.85 -18.89
N ASP A 343 -9.52 -5.30 -17.88
CA ASP A 343 -9.85 -5.15 -16.47
C ASP A 343 -9.07 -4.00 -15.83
N LYS A 344 -7.90 -3.63 -16.37
CA LYS A 344 -7.01 -2.59 -15.83
C LYS A 344 -6.98 -1.35 -16.71
N PHE A 345 -7.25 -0.19 -16.10
CA PHE A 345 -7.18 1.11 -16.74
C PHE A 345 -6.16 1.97 -15.98
N PHE A 346 -4.90 1.84 -16.37
CA PHE A 346 -3.80 2.62 -15.79
C PHE A 346 -3.48 3.79 -16.71
N PHE A 347 -3.74 5.00 -16.23
CA PHE A 347 -3.52 6.23 -16.97
C PHE A 347 -2.15 6.80 -16.64
N GLU A 348 -1.48 7.33 -17.65
CA GLU A 348 -0.18 7.98 -17.56
C GLU A 348 -0.17 9.24 -18.42
N ASP A 349 0.66 10.21 -18.03
CA ASP A 349 0.89 11.43 -18.81
C ASP A 349 2.35 11.87 -18.62
N TRP A 350 3.18 11.55 -19.60
CA TRP A 350 4.63 11.77 -19.55
C TRP A 350 5.06 13.21 -19.89
N SER A 351 4.12 14.14 -20.07
CA SER A 351 4.44 15.55 -20.37
C SER A 351 5.15 16.25 -19.20
N SER A 352 4.84 15.85 -17.97
CA SER A 352 5.56 16.28 -16.77
C SER A 352 5.28 15.33 -15.59
N ARG A 353 6.10 15.41 -14.54
CA ARG A 353 5.85 14.65 -13.30
C ARG A 353 4.49 14.96 -12.66
N TYR A 354 3.99 16.19 -12.80
CA TYR A 354 2.72 16.61 -12.21
C TYR A 354 1.53 16.12 -13.05
N ALA A 355 1.69 16.12 -14.37
CA ALA A 355 0.70 15.57 -15.30
C ALA A 355 0.56 14.06 -15.09
N ASN A 356 1.69 13.35 -14.96
CA ASN A 356 1.64 11.91 -14.69
C ASN A 356 0.97 11.60 -13.36
N ASP A 357 1.20 12.41 -12.33
CA ASP A 357 0.61 12.20 -11.02
C ASP A 357 -0.92 12.28 -11.06
N ILE A 358 -1.46 13.37 -11.59
CA ILE A 358 -2.91 13.52 -11.72
C ILE A 358 -3.53 12.51 -12.68
N ALA A 359 -2.88 12.18 -13.80
CA ALA A 359 -3.35 11.14 -14.70
C ALA A 359 -3.41 9.78 -13.98
N SER A 360 -2.32 9.40 -13.29
CA SER A 360 -2.26 8.14 -12.55
C SER A 360 -3.33 8.05 -11.46
N SER A 361 -3.76 9.18 -10.89
CA SER A 361 -4.85 9.25 -9.91
C SER A 361 -6.22 8.80 -10.47
N LEU A 362 -6.40 8.83 -11.80
CA LEU A 362 -7.58 8.32 -12.49
C LEU A 362 -7.58 6.79 -12.67
N SER A 363 -6.49 6.11 -12.27
CA SER A 363 -6.31 4.69 -12.55
C SER A 363 -7.18 3.78 -11.69
N PHE A 364 -7.84 2.83 -12.33
CA PHE A 364 -8.73 1.86 -11.69
C PHE A 364 -8.60 0.45 -12.25
N ILE A 365 -9.11 -0.52 -11.49
CA ILE A 365 -9.13 -1.94 -11.86
C ILE A 365 -10.53 -2.48 -11.61
N LEU A 366 -11.12 -3.07 -12.63
CA LEU A 366 -12.39 -3.75 -12.55
C LEU A 366 -12.22 -5.12 -11.89
N PRO A 367 -13.16 -5.55 -11.03
CA PRO A 367 -13.14 -6.90 -10.46
C PRO A 367 -13.16 -7.97 -11.56
N GLU A 368 -12.46 -9.09 -11.36
CA GLU A 368 -12.44 -10.20 -12.35
C GLU A 368 -13.84 -10.72 -12.71
N GLU A 369 -14.77 -10.67 -11.75
CA GLU A 369 -16.17 -11.10 -11.94
C GLU A 369 -17.08 -9.99 -12.53
N PHE A 370 -16.53 -8.80 -12.81
CA PHE A 370 -17.30 -7.67 -13.31
C PHE A 370 -17.51 -7.75 -14.83
N ASP A 371 -18.66 -8.28 -15.25
CA ASP A 371 -19.08 -8.41 -16.66
C ASP A 371 -19.69 -7.11 -17.24
N GLY A 372 -19.72 -6.02 -16.47
CA GLY A 372 -20.44 -4.79 -16.84
C GLY A 372 -19.90 -4.11 -18.09
N ILE A 373 -18.62 -4.28 -18.41
CA ILE A 373 -18.00 -3.74 -19.61
C ILE A 373 -18.50 -4.46 -20.88
N HIS A 374 -18.83 -5.75 -20.82
CA HIS A 374 -19.36 -6.49 -21.97
C HIS A 374 -20.78 -6.05 -22.37
N VAL A 375 -21.47 -5.32 -21.50
CA VAL A 375 -22.77 -4.68 -21.81
C VAL A 375 -22.58 -3.45 -22.71
N LEU A 376 -21.45 -2.73 -22.57
CA LEU A 376 -21.19 -1.46 -23.26
C LEU A 376 -21.17 -1.57 -24.79
N PRO A 377 -20.56 -2.59 -25.45
CA PRO A 377 -20.60 -2.74 -26.89
C PRO A 377 -22.01 -2.67 -27.49
N ARG A 378 -23.02 -3.23 -26.82
CA ARG A 378 -24.40 -3.19 -27.30
C ARG A 378 -25.01 -1.79 -27.26
N THR A 379 -24.45 -0.90 -26.45
CA THR A 379 -24.82 0.52 -26.37
C THR A 379 -23.98 1.43 -27.27
N CYS A 380 -22.85 0.92 -27.78
CA CYS A 380 -21.97 1.61 -28.73
C CYS A 380 -22.34 1.38 -30.20
N LEU A 381 -23.20 0.38 -30.50
CA LEU A 381 -23.58 -0.05 -31.86
C LEU A 381 -24.70 0.79 -32.48
#